data_AF-A0A7S0RJ43-F1
#
_entry.id   AF-A0A7S0RJ43-F1
#
_cell.length_a   1.000
_cell.length_b   1.000
_cell.length_c   1.000
_cell.angle_alpha   90.00
_cell.angle_beta   90.00
_cell.angle_gamma   90.00
#
_symmetry.space_group_name_H-M   'P 1'
#
loop_
_entity.id
_entity.type
_entity.pdbx_description
1 polymer ?
#
loop_
_entity_poly.entity_id
_entity_poly.type
_entity_poly.pdbx_seq_one_letter_code
_entity_poly.pdbx_strand_id
1 'polypeptide(L)'
;LADLFSLRHPHTELTHAGVLREQESSFVLQVAASGLELKGQMIPTTLPVPGCPVLKDVVLFLGSPRCANLDEMMRTGLFLSDIPLHDLSRDFVLLAEQRQAEADLKEKFERLTLELKAEKARSDALVQRMGG
;
A
#
# COMPACT_ATOMS: atom_id res chain seq x y z
N LEU A 1 24.22 -0.12 -4.06
CA LEU A 1 22.84 0.26 -4.44
C LEU A 1 22.28 -0.67 -5.50
N ALA A 2 22.96 -0.87 -6.63
CA ALA A 2 22.51 -1.79 -7.69
C ALA A 2 22.31 -3.25 -7.23
N ASP A 3 23.07 -3.72 -6.23
CA ASP A 3 22.92 -5.09 -5.71
C ASP A 3 21.71 -5.27 -4.78
N LEU A 4 21.13 -4.17 -4.29
CA LEU A 4 20.03 -4.17 -3.33
C LEU A 4 18.71 -3.69 -3.94
N PHE A 5 18.78 -2.82 -4.93
CA PHE A 5 17.62 -2.16 -5.54
C PHE A 5 17.67 -2.25 -7.05
N SER A 6 16.51 -2.52 -7.65
CA SER A 6 16.27 -2.38 -9.08
C SER A 6 15.34 -1.20 -9.35
N LEU A 7 15.66 -0.37 -10.34
CA LEU A 7 14.83 0.76 -10.74
C LEU A 7 13.70 0.27 -11.65
N ARG A 8 12.45 0.49 -11.25
CA ARG A 8 11.24 0.14 -12.02
C ARG A 8 10.70 1.31 -12.82
N HIS A 9 10.88 2.53 -12.32
CA HIS A 9 10.47 3.75 -13.01
C HIS A 9 11.33 4.92 -12.51
N PRO A 10 11.78 5.84 -13.38
CA PRO A 10 11.69 5.79 -14.84
C PRO A 10 12.58 4.68 -15.44
N HIS A 11 12.32 4.31 -16.70
CA HIS A 11 13.09 3.27 -17.41
C HIS A 11 14.46 3.81 -17.83
N THR A 12 15.36 3.95 -16.86
CA THR A 12 16.73 4.41 -17.02
C THR A 12 17.65 3.53 -16.18
N GLU A 13 18.96 3.65 -16.39
CA GLU A 13 19.93 3.00 -15.52
C GLU A 13 20.02 3.75 -14.19
N LEU A 14 20.09 3.02 -13.06
CA LEU A 14 20.28 3.59 -11.73
C LEU A 14 21.73 4.07 -11.53
N THR A 15 22.11 5.08 -12.31
CA THR A 15 23.40 5.79 -12.24
C THR A 15 23.17 7.21 -11.75
N HIS A 16 24.19 7.83 -11.17
CA HIS A 16 24.08 9.21 -10.68
C HIS A 16 23.62 10.18 -11.78
N ALA A 17 24.20 10.09 -12.98
CA ALA A 17 23.81 10.93 -14.11
C ALA A 17 22.39 10.63 -14.62
N GLY A 18 21.98 9.34 -14.61
CA GLY A 18 20.63 8.94 -15.00
C GLY A 18 19.56 9.49 -14.06
N VAL A 19 19.83 9.44 -12.76
CA VAL A 19 18.92 9.98 -11.73
C VAL A 19 18.81 11.50 -11.83
N LEU A 20 19.92 12.23 -12.01
CA LEU A 20 19.88 13.69 -12.17
C LEU A 20 19.12 14.13 -13.43
N ARG A 21 19.22 13.37 -14.52
CA ARG A 21 18.47 13.65 -15.75
C ARG A 21 16.95 13.56 -15.53
N GLU A 22 16.55 12.66 -14.65
CA GLU A 22 15.15 12.34 -14.35
C GLU A 22 14.70 12.91 -13.00
N GLN A 23 15.36 13.95 -12.48
CA GLN A 23 15.13 14.45 -11.11
C GLN A 23 13.68 14.88 -10.82
N GLU A 24 12.95 15.32 -11.84
CA GLU A 24 11.54 15.75 -11.73
C GLU A 24 10.55 14.57 -11.78
N SER A 25 11.03 13.38 -12.16
CA SER A 25 10.23 12.17 -12.26
C SER A 25 10.02 11.53 -10.88
N SER A 26 8.90 10.82 -10.69
CA SER A 26 8.78 9.93 -9.54
C SER A 26 9.62 8.67 -9.77
N PHE A 27 10.29 8.19 -8.73
CA PHE A 27 11.12 6.99 -8.78
C PHE A 27 10.41 5.85 -8.08
N VAL A 28 10.46 4.66 -8.69
CA VAL A 28 10.01 3.41 -8.06
C VAL A 28 11.19 2.46 -7.99
N LEU A 29 11.64 2.17 -6.78
CA LEU A 29 12.72 1.24 -6.50
C LEU A 29 12.13 -0.05 -5.95
N GLN A 30 12.57 -1.19 -6.48
CA GLN A 30 12.21 -2.49 -5.92
C GLN A 30 13.40 -3.09 -5.17
N VAL A 31 13.16 -3.46 -3.91
CA VAL A 31 14.13 -4.17 -3.06
C VAL A 31 14.29 -5.60 -3.57
N ALA A 32 15.52 -6.00 -3.90
CA ALA A 32 15.81 -7.32 -4.47
C ALA A 32 15.46 -8.48 -3.52
N ALA A 33 15.63 -8.27 -2.21
CA ALA A 33 15.42 -9.31 -1.20
C ALA A 33 13.95 -9.63 -0.91
N SER A 34 13.08 -8.62 -0.92
CA SER A 34 11.67 -8.77 -0.51
C SER A 34 10.66 -8.52 -1.65
N GLY A 35 11.11 -7.95 -2.77
CA GLY A 35 10.23 -7.50 -3.84
C GLY A 35 9.42 -6.24 -3.49
N LEU A 36 9.60 -5.67 -2.30
CA LEU A 36 8.95 -4.44 -1.86
C LEU A 36 9.30 -3.29 -2.80
N GLU A 37 8.27 -2.55 -3.22
CA GLU A 37 8.44 -1.33 -3.99
C GLU A 37 8.42 -0.12 -3.07
N LEU A 38 9.36 0.80 -3.28
CA LEU A 38 9.43 2.11 -2.65
C LEU A 38 9.19 3.15 -3.72
N LYS A 39 8.17 4.00 -3.54
CA LYS A 39 7.88 5.09 -4.45
C LYS A 39 8.27 6.41 -3.80
N GLY A 40 9.03 7.23 -4.51
CA GLY A 40 9.55 8.47 -3.96
C GLY A 40 10.15 9.40 -5.00
N GLN A 41 10.93 10.35 -4.51
CA GLN A 41 11.68 11.31 -5.31
C GLN A 41 13.16 11.24 -4.97
N MET A 42 13.99 11.51 -5.97
CA MET A 42 15.42 11.64 -5.84
C MET A 42 15.78 13.11 -5.74
N ILE A 43 16.31 13.54 -4.60
CA ILE A 43 16.60 14.93 -4.29
C ILE A 43 18.11 15.12 -4.26
N PRO A 44 18.69 15.83 -5.23
CA PRO A 44 20.09 16.23 -5.17
C PRO A 44 20.28 17.20 -4.00
N THR A 45 21.23 16.91 -3.12
CA THR A 45 21.52 17.73 -1.95
C THR A 45 22.98 17.59 -1.55
N THR A 46 23.42 18.39 -0.58
CA THR A 46 24.74 18.26 0.02
C THR A 46 24.62 17.79 1.46
N LEU A 47 25.35 16.73 1.83
CA LEU A 47 25.33 16.19 3.19
C LEU A 47 26.74 16.11 3.77
N PRO A 48 26.89 16.30 5.10
CA PRO A 48 28.14 15.99 5.78
C PRO A 48 28.33 14.48 5.80
N VAL A 49 29.48 14.02 5.29
CA VAL A 49 29.83 12.61 5.27
C VAL A 49 30.90 12.36 6.33
N PRO A 50 30.72 11.39 7.24
CA PRO A 50 31.72 11.06 8.25
C PRO A 50 33.11 10.84 7.63
N GLY A 51 34.13 11.52 8.17
CA GLY A 51 35.50 11.47 7.64
C GLY A 51 35.80 12.43 6.49
N CYS A 52 34.84 13.25 6.06
CA CYS A 52 35.04 14.31 5.07
C CYS A 52 34.85 15.70 5.70
N PRO A 53 35.85 16.61 5.63
CA PRO A 53 35.75 17.95 6.22
C PRO A 53 34.87 18.91 5.39
N VAL A 54 34.45 18.49 4.20
CA VAL A 54 33.62 19.27 3.26
C VAL A 54 32.31 18.54 2.99
N LEU A 55 31.25 19.30 2.73
CA LEU A 55 29.97 18.75 2.27
C LEU A 55 30.16 18.04 0.92
N LYS A 56 29.45 16.92 0.73
CA LYS A 56 29.49 16.14 -0.51
C LYS A 56 28.15 16.23 -1.22
N ASP A 57 28.20 16.37 -2.54
CA ASP A 57 27.04 16.22 -3.40
C ASP A 57 26.56 14.76 -3.34
N VAL A 58 25.29 14.59 -3.00
CA VAL A 58 24.63 13.30 -2.87
C VAL A 58 23.22 13.38 -3.43
N VAL A 59 22.62 12.21 -3.68
CA VAL A 59 21.20 12.11 -4.02
C VAL A 59 20.49 11.40 -2.88
N LEU A 60 19.55 12.11 -2.26
CA LEU A 60 18.69 11.58 -1.20
C LEU A 60 17.40 11.02 -1.82
N PHE A 61 17.09 9.77 -1.55
CA PHE A 61 15.79 9.20 -1.90
C PHE A 61 14.81 9.39 -0.74
N LEU A 62 13.74 10.14 -0.97
CA LEU A 62 12.62 10.26 -0.05
C LEU A 62 11.40 9.58 -0.66
N GLY A 63 10.90 8.54 0.00
CA GLY A 63 9.78 7.77 -0.51
C GLY A 63 9.10 6.92 0.54
N SER A 64 7.96 6.38 0.15
CA SER A 64 7.08 5.57 0.98
C SER A 64 6.99 4.15 0.41
N PRO A 65 6.81 3.13 1.26
CA PRO A 65 6.54 1.78 0.78
C PRO A 65 5.21 1.75 0.03
N ARG A 66 5.20 1.03 -1.09
CA ARG A 66 4.02 0.82 -1.90
C ARG A 66 3.41 -0.52 -1.51
N CYS A 67 2.38 -0.46 -0.67
CA CYS A 67 1.55 -1.59 -0.29
C CYS A 67 0.08 -1.23 -0.48
N ALA A 68 -0.72 -2.15 -1.00
CA ALA A 68 -2.13 -1.92 -1.27
C ALA A 68 -3.01 -2.10 -0.02
N ASN A 69 -2.64 -3.00 0.88
CA ASN A 69 -3.42 -3.41 2.05
C ASN A 69 -2.52 -4.01 3.14
N LEU A 70 -3.07 -4.31 4.32
CA LEU A 70 -2.32 -4.86 5.45
C LEU A 70 -1.75 -6.24 5.13
N ASP A 71 -2.45 -7.06 4.33
CA ASP A 71 -1.95 -8.37 3.90
C ASP A 71 -0.64 -8.26 3.11
N GLU A 72 -0.52 -7.25 2.24
CA GLU A 72 0.70 -7.00 1.47
C GLU A 72 1.84 -6.46 2.35
N MET A 73 1.52 -5.60 3.31
CA MET A 73 2.49 -5.17 4.32
C MET A 73 3.05 -6.37 5.09
N MET A 74 2.18 -7.26 5.56
CA MET A 74 2.60 -8.47 6.28
C MET A 74 3.47 -9.39 5.41
N ARG A 75 3.11 -9.59 4.14
CA ARG A 75 3.90 -10.39 3.18
C ARG A 75 5.30 -9.82 2.93
N THR A 76 5.46 -8.50 3.05
CA THR A 76 6.75 -7.81 2.88
C THR A 76 7.49 -7.57 4.20
N GLY A 77 6.93 -8.02 5.33
CA GLY A 77 7.52 -7.86 6.67
C GLY A 77 7.39 -6.46 7.25
N LEU A 78 6.50 -5.63 6.69
CA LEU A 78 6.20 -4.28 7.16
C LEU A 78 4.94 -4.26 8.03
N PHE A 79 4.90 -3.30 8.94
CA PHE A 79 3.75 -2.98 9.78
C PHE A 79 3.30 -1.55 9.55
N LEU A 80 2.04 -1.25 9.87
CA LEU A 80 1.49 0.11 9.76
C LEU A 80 2.27 1.14 10.59
N SER A 81 2.94 0.69 11.67
CA SER A 81 3.84 1.52 12.49
C SER A 81 5.07 2.00 11.75
N ASP A 82 5.48 1.31 10.68
CA ASP A 82 6.65 1.66 9.88
C ASP A 82 6.35 2.81 8.91
N ILE A 83 5.05 3.12 8.70
CA ILE A 83 4.62 4.27 7.91
C ILE A 83 4.29 5.45 8.84
N PRO A 84 4.98 6.60 8.69
CA PRO A 84 4.74 7.78 9.53
C PRO A 84 3.28 8.28 9.47
N LEU A 85 2.80 8.88 10.56
CA LEU A 85 1.42 9.38 10.66
C LEU A 85 1.06 10.49 9.65
N HIS A 86 2.07 11.23 9.17
CA HIS A 86 1.89 12.30 8.19
C HIS A 86 2.02 11.80 6.74
N ASP A 87 2.37 10.53 6.55
CA ASP A 87 2.51 9.93 5.24
C ASP A 87 1.15 9.42 4.75
N LEU A 88 0.68 9.97 3.63
CA LEU A 88 -0.63 9.65 3.05
C LEU A 88 -0.75 8.20 2.57
N SER A 89 0.37 7.49 2.35
CA SER A 89 0.35 6.05 2.01
C SER A 89 -0.29 5.21 3.13
N ARG A 90 -0.19 5.65 4.38
CA ARG A 90 -0.84 5.03 5.53
C ARG A 90 -2.36 5.04 5.42
N ASP A 91 -2.92 6.18 5.02
CA ASP A 91 -4.37 6.34 4.88
C ASP A 91 -4.91 5.49 3.72
N PHE A 92 -4.14 5.36 2.63
CA PHE A 92 -4.54 4.49 1.53
C PHE A 92 -4.63 3.02 1.92
N VAL A 93 -3.68 2.52 2.72
CA VAL A 93 -3.74 1.15 3.25
C VAL A 93 -4.96 0.95 4.14
N LEU A 94 -5.22 1.88 5.08
CA LEU A 94 -6.37 1.82 5.95
C LEU A 94 -7.70 1.88 5.19
N LEU A 95 -7.78 2.72 4.15
CA LEU A 95 -8.96 2.79 3.28
C LEU A 95 -9.19 1.49 2.51
N ALA A 96 -8.14 0.79 2.09
CA ALA A 96 -8.28 -0.51 1.43
C ALA A 96 -8.86 -1.56 2.39
N GLU A 97 -8.36 -1.63 3.61
CA GLU A 97 -8.90 -2.50 4.66
C GLU A 97 -10.35 -2.18 5.00
N GLN A 98 -10.67 -0.90 5.15
CA GLN A 98 -12.03 -0.47 5.45
C GLN A 98 -13.00 -0.91 4.32
N ARG A 99 -12.62 -0.72 3.05
CA ARG A 99 -13.44 -1.15 1.92
C ARG A 99 -13.65 -2.65 1.89
N GLN A 100 -12.62 -3.44 2.21
CA GLN A 100 -12.75 -4.89 2.29
C GLN A 100 -13.72 -5.30 3.41
N ALA A 101 -13.58 -4.72 4.61
CA ALA A 101 -14.47 -4.98 5.73
C ALA A 101 -15.93 -4.57 5.42
N GLU A 102 -16.14 -3.44 4.74
CA GLU A 102 -17.45 -2.98 4.30
C GLU A 102 -18.08 -3.92 3.27
N ALA A 103 -17.30 -4.43 2.32
CA ALA A 103 -17.77 -5.41 1.34
C ALA A 103 -18.21 -6.72 2.01
N ASP A 104 -17.39 -7.24 2.93
CA ASP A 104 -17.70 -8.46 3.68
C ASP A 104 -18.97 -8.29 4.54
N LEU A 105 -19.13 -7.11 5.16
CA LEU A 105 -20.32 -6.81 5.96
C LEU A 105 -21.57 -6.72 5.09
N LYS A 106 -21.47 -6.10 3.91
CA LYS A 106 -22.56 -6.00 2.95
C LYS A 106 -23.02 -7.37 2.47
N GLU A 107 -22.10 -8.27 2.13
CA GLU A 107 -22.44 -9.63 1.72
C GLU A 107 -23.16 -10.40 2.83
N LYS A 108 -22.67 -10.29 4.08
CA LYS A 108 -23.32 -10.90 5.26
C LYS A 108 -24.74 -10.36 5.45
N PHE A 109 -24.93 -9.04 5.29
CA PHE A 109 -26.23 -8.40 5.41
C PHE A 109 -27.21 -8.87 4.33
N GLU A 110 -26.76 -8.95 3.07
CA GLU A 110 -27.57 -9.44 1.96
C GLU A 110 -28.01 -10.89 2.18
N ARG A 111 -27.10 -11.77 2.61
CA ARG A 111 -27.43 -13.16 2.92
C ARG A 111 -28.47 -13.28 4.03
N LEU A 112 -28.27 -12.59 5.15
CA LEU A 112 -29.22 -12.61 6.28
C LEU A 112 -30.59 -12.05 5.89
N THR A 113 -30.63 -11.04 5.03
CA THR A 113 -31.89 -10.49 4.51
C THR A 113 -32.66 -11.52 3.68
N LEU A 114 -31.96 -12.33 2.87
CA LEU A 114 -32.58 -13.40 2.09
C LEU A 114 -33.11 -14.53 2.98
N GLU A 115 -32.31 -14.96 3.97
CA GLU A 115 -32.71 -15.98 4.95
C GLU A 115 -33.95 -15.54 5.75
N LEU A 116 -33.96 -14.29 6.22
CA LEU A 116 -35.09 -13.73 6.97
C LEU A 116 -36.38 -13.67 6.13
N LYS A 117 -36.27 -13.29 4.85
CA LYS A 117 -37.41 -13.30 3.92
C LYS A 117 -37.95 -14.71 3.69
N ALA A 118 -37.06 -15.69 3.52
CA ALA A 118 -37.45 -17.09 3.35
C ALA A 118 -38.16 -17.63 4.60
N GLU A 119 -37.63 -17.32 5.79
CA GLU A 119 -38.24 -17.76 7.05
C GLU A 119 -39.61 -17.13 7.29
N LYS A 120 -39.75 -15.84 7.01
CA LYS A 120 -41.05 -15.15 7.08
C LYS A 120 -42.09 -15.80 6.16
N ALA A 121 -41.71 -16.10 4.91
CA ALA A 121 -42.62 -16.76 3.97
C ALA A 121 -43.04 -18.17 4.45
N ARG A 122 -42.12 -18.92 5.08
CA ARG A 122 -42.44 -20.22 5.71
C ARG A 122 -43.42 -20.07 6.86
N SER A 123 -43.18 -19.11 7.75
CA SER A 123 -44.07 -18.82 8.88
C SER A 123 -45.47 -18.40 8.41
N ASP A 124 -45.57 -17.49 7.44
CA ASP A 124 -46.84 -17.01 6.89
C ASP A 124 -47.65 -18.16 6.25
N ALA A 125 -46.98 -19.05 5.52
CA ALA A 125 -47.62 -20.24 4.94
C ALA A 125 -48.14 -21.24 5.98
N LEU A 126 -47.42 -21.41 7.10
CA LEU A 126 -47.87 -22.26 8.21
C LEU A 126 -49.10 -21.67 8.91
N VAL A 127 -49.11 -20.36 9.16
CA VAL A 127 -50.25 -19.66 9.76
C VAL A 127 -51.50 -19.80 8.89
N GLN A 128 -51.36 -19.63 7.57
CA GLN A 128 -52.48 -19.81 6.62
C GLN A 128 -53.03 -21.25 6.64
N ARG A 129 -52.18 -22.27 6.82
CA ARG A 129 -52.60 -23.67 6.91
C ARG A 129 -53.28 -24.04 8.23
N MET A 130 -53.03 -23.32 9.31
CA MET A 130 -53.65 -23.59 10.62
C MET A 130 -54.96 -22.80 10.83
N GLY A 131 -55.16 -21.71 10.10
CA GLY A 131 -56.34 -20.83 10.22
C GLY A 131 -57.52 -21.19 9.30
N GLY A 132 -57.39 -22.19 8.44
CA GLY A 132 -58.47 -22.73 7.59
C GLY A 132 -58.75 -24.18 7.91
#